data_AF-A0A1F8P8S8-F1
#
_entry.id   AF-A0A1F8P8S8-F1
#
_cell.length_a   1.000
_cell.length_b   1.000
_cell.length_c   1.000
_cell.angle_alpha   90.00
_cell.angle_beta   90.00
_cell.angle_gamma   90.00
#
_symmetry.space_group_name_H-M   'P 1'
#
loop_
_entity.id
_entity.type
_entity.pdbx_description
1 polymer ?
#
loop_
_entity_poly.entity_id
_entity_poly.type
_entity_poly.pdbx_seq_one_letter_code
_entity_poly.pdbx_strand_id
1 'polypeptide(L)'
;MNLEELEKQVQLQEDIQEIEHLQKKYGYYFDTHRWQDIVDLFSDNAESVEIVDHGLFKGKKGVEHIYMDIIGARNTGPRPPWIAFVVMQIGGVVDVAPDGKTATGRWQTWLCESKPYGAYNRQEWLHGYYQNKYVKENGKWRFSKLHWNNTFCSPVEDGWLKLPLMGWMPLPDADAPPTAFHPYPDFLNVVPYPYKHPITGK
;
A
#
# COMPACT_ATOMS: atom_id res chain seq x y z
N MET A 1 -37.72 3.12 0.66
CA MET A 1 -36.73 2.47 1.53
C MET A 1 -37.43 1.43 2.36
N ASN A 2 -37.30 0.16 1.98
CA ASN A 2 -37.77 -0.98 2.76
C ASN A 2 -36.65 -1.49 3.70
N LEU A 3 -36.93 -2.50 4.52
CA LEU A 3 -35.97 -3.05 5.47
C LEU A 3 -34.73 -3.62 4.77
N GLU A 4 -34.90 -4.39 3.70
CA GLU A 4 -33.80 -5.00 2.93
C GLU A 4 -32.87 -3.93 2.33
N GLU A 5 -33.43 -2.84 1.81
CA GLU A 5 -32.68 -1.70 1.28
C GLU A 5 -31.85 -1.00 2.36
N LEU A 6 -32.38 -0.90 3.59
CA LEU A 6 -31.67 -0.32 4.73
C LEU A 6 -30.58 -1.25 5.25
N GLU A 7 -30.86 -2.54 5.40
CA GLU A 7 -29.87 -3.56 5.79
C GLU A 7 -28.69 -3.58 4.82
N LYS A 8 -28.98 -3.51 3.51
CA LYS A 8 -27.94 -3.41 2.49
C LYS A 8 -27.09 -2.13 2.64
N GLN A 9 -27.72 -0.98 2.89
CA GLN A 9 -26.99 0.27 3.10
C GLN A 9 -26.10 0.22 4.34
N VAL A 10 -26.61 -0.32 5.45
CA VAL A 10 -25.84 -0.53 6.67
C VAL A 10 -24.65 -1.45 6.41
N GLN A 11 -24.87 -2.57 5.73
CA GLN A 11 -23.81 -3.52 5.41
C GLN A 11 -22.68 -2.89 4.58
N LEU A 12 -23.04 -2.05 3.58
CA LEU A 12 -22.04 -1.35 2.77
C LEU A 12 -21.23 -0.32 3.59
N GLN A 13 -21.85 0.31 4.59
CA GLN A 13 -21.15 1.22 5.50
C GLN A 13 -20.23 0.47 6.47
N GLU A 14 -20.66 -0.70 6.96
CA GLU A 14 -19.81 -1.59 7.76
C GLU A 14 -18.63 -2.10 6.94
N ASP A 15 -18.85 -2.44 5.67
CA ASP A 15 -17.80 -2.87 4.74
C ASP A 15 -16.71 -1.80 4.55
N ILE A 16 -17.12 -0.52 4.42
CA ILE A 16 -16.18 0.60 4.39
C ILE A 16 -15.32 0.60 5.65
N GLN A 17 -15.94 0.55 6.83
CA GLN A 17 -15.21 0.57 8.11
C GLN A 17 -14.27 -0.63 8.27
N GLU A 18 -14.68 -1.82 7.85
CA GLU A 18 -13.84 -3.03 7.86
C GLU A 18 -12.59 -2.87 6.98
N ILE A 19 -12.75 -2.31 5.78
CA ILE A 19 -11.63 -2.02 4.88
C ILE A 19 -10.71 -0.95 5.48
N GLU A 20 -11.26 0.09 6.11
CA GLU A 20 -10.43 1.08 6.76
C GLU A 20 -9.61 0.50 7.91
N HIS A 21 -10.23 -0.37 8.71
CA HIS A 21 -9.52 -1.09 9.77
C HIS A 21 -8.46 -2.05 9.21
N LEU A 22 -8.75 -2.74 8.10
CA LEU A 22 -7.79 -3.58 7.40
C LEU A 22 -6.54 -2.78 6.98
N GLN A 23 -6.73 -1.62 6.35
CA GLN A 23 -5.60 -0.77 5.95
C GLN A 23 -4.80 -0.27 7.16
N LYS A 24 -5.48 0.19 8.22
CA LYS A 24 -4.80 0.65 9.45
C LYS A 24 -3.97 -0.47 10.09
N LYS A 25 -4.51 -1.68 10.18
CA LYS A 25 -3.78 -2.87 10.66
C LYS A 25 -2.56 -3.20 9.81
N TYR A 26 -2.69 -3.14 8.48
CA TYR A 26 -1.55 -3.30 7.57
C TYR A 26 -0.39 -2.35 7.93
N GLY A 27 -0.68 -1.06 8.17
CA GLY A 27 0.33 -0.08 8.57
C GLY A 27 1.04 -0.45 9.88
N TYR A 28 0.28 -0.80 10.91
CA TYR A 28 0.85 -1.22 12.19
C TYR A 28 1.67 -2.51 12.09
N TYR A 29 1.25 -3.47 11.27
CA TYR A 29 2.04 -4.66 11.01
C TYR A 29 3.33 -4.34 10.28
N PHE A 30 3.33 -3.33 9.39
CA PHE A 30 4.54 -2.87 8.74
C PHE A 30 5.50 -2.20 9.74
N ASP A 31 5.00 -1.28 10.56
CA ASP A 31 5.79 -0.60 11.62
C ASP A 31 6.44 -1.60 12.58
N THR A 32 5.70 -2.67 12.90
CA THR A 32 6.14 -3.71 13.84
C THR A 32 6.80 -4.91 13.16
N HIS A 33 7.05 -4.84 11.84
CA HIS A 33 7.75 -5.86 11.07
C HIS A 33 7.08 -7.25 11.12
N ARG A 34 5.76 -7.27 11.22
CA ARG A 34 4.92 -8.48 11.25
C ARG A 34 4.59 -8.94 9.83
N TRP A 35 5.61 -9.41 9.12
CA TRP A 35 5.54 -9.72 7.69
C TRP A 35 4.53 -10.82 7.34
N GLN A 36 4.50 -11.91 8.13
CA GLN A 36 3.51 -12.96 7.92
C GLN A 36 2.08 -12.43 8.11
N ASP A 37 1.85 -11.60 9.13
CA ASP A 37 0.53 -11.02 9.36
C ASP A 37 0.12 -10.09 8.21
N ILE A 38 1.06 -9.39 7.57
CA ILE A 38 0.79 -8.64 6.33
C ILE A 38 0.38 -9.58 5.20
N VAL A 39 1.14 -10.66 4.97
CA VAL A 39 0.82 -11.66 3.94
C VAL A 39 -0.61 -12.17 4.13
N ASP A 40 -1.00 -12.49 5.36
CA ASP A 40 -2.31 -13.04 5.71
C ASP A 40 -3.49 -12.07 5.45
N LEU A 41 -3.23 -10.76 5.28
CA LEU A 41 -4.24 -9.79 4.87
C LEU A 41 -4.64 -9.88 3.39
N PHE A 42 -3.84 -10.57 2.57
CA PHE A 42 -4.11 -10.75 1.14
C PHE A 42 -4.97 -11.98 0.88
N SER A 43 -5.84 -11.88 -0.13
CA SER A 43 -6.58 -13.02 -0.70
C SER A 43 -5.62 -14.08 -1.21
N ASP A 44 -6.02 -15.36 -1.11
CA ASP A 44 -5.28 -16.46 -1.74
C ASP A 44 -5.26 -16.33 -3.28
N ASN A 45 -6.22 -15.59 -3.84
CA ASN A 45 -6.32 -15.22 -5.26
C ASN A 45 -5.92 -13.76 -5.50
N ALA A 46 -5.07 -13.17 -4.66
CA ALA A 46 -4.60 -11.79 -4.85
C ALA A 46 -4.06 -11.59 -6.27
N GLU A 47 -4.43 -10.48 -6.90
CA GLU A 47 -3.93 -10.09 -8.23
C GLU A 47 -2.42 -9.83 -8.16
N SER A 48 -2.00 -8.90 -7.30
CA SER A 48 -0.61 -8.47 -7.21
C SER A 48 -0.28 -7.57 -6.03
N VAL A 49 1.02 -7.38 -5.80
CA VAL A 49 1.57 -6.31 -4.98
C VAL A 49 2.65 -5.55 -5.76
N GLU A 50 2.63 -4.23 -5.63
CA GLU A 50 3.60 -3.31 -6.22
C GLU A 50 4.02 -2.31 -5.15
N ILE A 51 5.32 -2.27 -4.84
CA ILE A 51 5.89 -1.33 -3.88
C ILE A 51 6.91 -0.46 -4.60
N VAL A 52 6.65 0.85 -4.63
CA VAL A 52 7.50 1.83 -5.34
C VAL A 52 7.83 1.36 -6.76
N ASP A 53 9.11 1.35 -7.11
CA ASP A 53 9.66 0.91 -8.38
C ASP A 53 10.30 -0.49 -8.30
N HIS A 54 10.01 -1.27 -7.26
CA HIS A 54 10.57 -2.62 -7.09
C HIS A 54 10.13 -3.62 -8.16
N GLY A 55 8.96 -3.41 -8.77
CA GLY A 55 8.37 -4.30 -9.76
C GLY A 55 6.99 -4.82 -9.35
N LEU A 56 6.36 -5.52 -10.27
CA LEU A 56 5.07 -6.19 -10.08
C LEU A 56 5.33 -7.63 -9.62
N PHE A 57 4.80 -7.97 -8.44
CA PHE A 57 4.79 -9.33 -7.91
C PHE A 57 3.37 -9.87 -7.96
N LYS A 58 3.16 -11.00 -8.63
CA LYS A 58 1.83 -11.54 -8.95
C LYS A 58 1.38 -12.60 -7.97
N GLY A 59 0.09 -12.62 -7.66
CA GLY A 59 -0.46 -13.68 -6.82
C GLY A 59 -0.08 -13.57 -5.35
N LYS A 60 -0.66 -14.44 -4.54
CA LYS A 60 -0.27 -14.66 -3.14
C LYS A 60 1.22 -15.01 -3.00
N LYS A 61 1.78 -15.78 -3.94
CA LYS A 61 3.21 -16.12 -3.97
C LYS A 61 4.11 -14.89 -4.14
N GLY A 62 3.74 -13.96 -5.03
CA GLY A 62 4.46 -12.70 -5.18
C GLY A 62 4.40 -11.84 -3.91
N VAL A 63 3.26 -11.85 -3.22
CA VAL A 63 3.10 -11.19 -1.90
C VAL A 63 4.02 -11.81 -0.85
N GLU A 64 4.02 -13.13 -0.71
CA GLU A 64 4.93 -13.84 0.17
C GLU A 64 6.39 -13.49 -0.15
N HIS A 65 6.76 -13.53 -1.42
CA HIS A 65 8.12 -13.27 -1.86
C HIS A 65 8.60 -11.87 -1.47
N ILE A 66 7.85 -10.81 -1.82
CA ILE A 66 8.29 -9.45 -1.49
C ILE A 66 8.35 -9.19 0.02
N TYR A 67 7.36 -9.65 0.80
CA TYR A 67 7.31 -9.33 2.23
C TYR A 67 8.17 -10.24 3.08
N MET A 68 8.27 -11.54 2.77
CA MET A 68 9.03 -12.50 3.57
C MET A 68 10.47 -12.62 3.08
N ASP A 69 10.68 -12.82 1.78
CA ASP A 69 12.00 -13.17 1.24
C ASP A 69 12.86 -11.94 0.92
N ILE A 70 12.24 -10.80 0.63
CA ILE A 70 12.97 -9.58 0.24
C ILE A 70 13.00 -8.59 1.40
N ILE A 71 11.84 -8.07 1.80
CA ILE A 71 11.74 -7.08 2.87
C ILE A 71 12.02 -7.74 4.22
N GLY A 72 11.41 -8.91 4.44
CA GLY A 72 11.57 -9.70 5.66
C GLY A 72 12.98 -10.26 5.82
N ALA A 73 13.57 -10.85 4.77
CA ALA A 73 14.90 -11.46 4.86
C ALA A 73 16.04 -10.44 4.97
N ARG A 74 15.82 -9.16 4.63
CA ARG A 74 16.73 -8.09 5.04
C ARG A 74 16.88 -7.99 6.58
N ASN A 75 16.04 -8.70 7.35
CA ASN A 75 16.08 -8.82 8.80
C ASN A 75 16.53 -10.22 9.31
N THR A 76 17.34 -11.00 8.59
CA THR A 76 17.82 -12.35 9.03
C THR A 76 18.80 -12.36 10.22
N GLY A 77 18.80 -11.33 11.06
CA GLY A 77 19.60 -11.23 12.29
C GLY A 77 18.91 -10.35 13.33
N PRO A 78 19.46 -10.24 14.55
CA PRO A 78 18.92 -9.31 15.56
C PRO A 78 18.92 -7.91 14.96
N ARG A 79 17.72 -7.39 14.70
CA ARG A 79 17.53 -6.12 14.02
C ARG A 79 18.17 -5.01 14.86
N PRO A 80 19.03 -4.18 14.28
CA PRO A 80 19.50 -3.01 14.99
C PRO A 80 18.31 -2.16 15.46
N PRO A 81 18.31 -1.66 16.72
CA PRO A 81 17.15 -0.96 17.29
C PRO A 81 16.83 0.35 16.57
N TRP A 82 17.75 0.83 15.73
CA TRP A 82 17.59 2.04 14.93
C TRP A 82 16.87 1.79 13.59
N ILE A 83 16.66 0.54 13.16
CA ILE A 83 15.83 0.27 11.97
C ILE A 83 14.36 0.46 12.34
N ALA A 84 13.71 1.41 11.69
CA ALA A 84 12.32 1.77 11.97
C ALA A 84 11.57 2.10 10.69
N PHE A 85 10.28 1.78 10.71
CA PHE A 85 9.29 2.23 9.74
C PHE A 85 8.14 2.84 10.53
N VAL A 86 7.65 3.99 10.08
CA VAL A 86 6.43 4.61 10.60
C VAL A 86 5.54 4.94 9.42
N VAL A 87 4.48 4.16 9.21
CA VAL A 87 3.61 4.23 8.04
C VAL A 87 2.29 4.92 8.40
N MET A 88 2.22 6.22 8.18
CA MET A 88 1.06 7.05 8.49
C MET A 88 0.11 7.13 7.31
N GLN A 89 -0.93 6.29 7.34
CA GLN A 89 -1.95 6.19 6.29
C GLN A 89 -3.16 7.07 6.67
N ILE A 90 -3.40 8.12 5.89
CA ILE A 90 -4.38 9.17 6.18
C ILE A 90 -5.25 9.48 4.97
N GLY A 91 -6.36 10.19 5.18
CA GLY A 91 -7.23 10.66 4.09
C GLY A 91 -7.80 9.54 3.24
N GLY A 92 -8.11 8.40 3.87
CA GLY A 92 -8.65 7.22 3.18
C GLY A 92 -9.98 7.50 2.50
N VAL A 93 -10.11 7.09 1.25
CA VAL A 93 -11.38 7.04 0.53
C VAL A 93 -11.58 5.62 0.04
N VAL A 94 -12.65 4.97 0.50
CA VAL A 94 -13.04 3.61 0.13
C VAL A 94 -14.34 3.66 -0.65
N ASP A 95 -14.38 2.96 -1.78
CA ASP A 95 -15.57 2.80 -2.61
C ASP A 95 -15.89 1.30 -2.72
N VAL A 96 -16.98 0.89 -2.08
CA VAL A 96 -17.47 -0.50 -2.08
C VAL A 96 -18.45 -0.67 -3.23
N ALA A 97 -18.27 -1.72 -4.03
CA ALA A 97 -19.16 -2.02 -5.14
C ALA A 97 -20.58 -2.28 -4.65
N PRO A 98 -21.64 -1.98 -5.45
CA PRO A 98 -23.03 -2.16 -5.04
C PRO A 98 -23.44 -3.59 -4.65
N ASP A 99 -22.62 -4.58 -4.99
CA ASP A 99 -22.82 -5.99 -4.63
C ASP A 99 -22.15 -6.39 -3.30
N GLY A 100 -21.37 -5.50 -2.68
CA GLY A 100 -20.66 -5.74 -1.42
C GLY A 100 -19.54 -6.77 -1.51
N LYS A 101 -19.02 -7.06 -2.72
CA LYS A 101 -18.02 -8.13 -2.93
C LYS A 101 -16.63 -7.63 -3.25
N THR A 102 -16.53 -6.43 -3.82
CA THR A 102 -15.27 -5.81 -4.18
C THR A 102 -15.26 -4.35 -3.73
N ALA A 103 -14.07 -3.80 -3.54
CA ALA A 103 -13.91 -2.39 -3.24
C ALA A 103 -12.60 -1.86 -3.79
N THR A 104 -12.52 -0.55 -3.92
CA THR A 104 -11.27 0.16 -4.15
C THR A 104 -10.98 1.09 -2.98
N GLY A 105 -9.71 1.42 -2.77
CA GLY A 105 -9.33 2.36 -1.73
C GLY A 105 -8.09 3.15 -2.10
N ARG A 106 -8.13 4.44 -1.82
CA ARG A 106 -6.99 5.33 -1.95
C ARG A 106 -6.62 5.89 -0.59
N TRP A 107 -5.33 5.89 -0.28
CA TRP A 107 -4.80 6.38 0.98
C TRP A 107 -3.63 7.28 0.72
N GLN A 108 -3.68 8.53 1.18
CA GLN A 108 -2.48 9.34 1.26
C GLN A 108 -1.60 8.75 2.36
N THR A 109 -0.30 8.66 2.13
CA THR A 109 0.59 8.09 3.15
C THR A 109 1.87 8.86 3.26
N TRP A 110 2.24 9.15 4.50
CA TRP A 110 3.55 9.64 4.88
C TRP A 110 4.29 8.53 5.58
N LEU A 111 5.56 8.32 5.21
CA LEU A 111 6.43 7.42 5.93
C LEU A 111 7.66 8.18 6.39
N CYS A 112 8.12 7.87 7.60
CA CYS A 112 9.52 8.01 7.90
C CYS A 112 10.12 6.63 8.15
N GLU A 113 11.32 6.44 7.64
CA GLU A 113 12.05 5.20 7.83
C GLU A 113 13.53 5.46 8.08
N SER A 114 14.15 4.55 8.80
CA SER A 114 15.59 4.47 8.97
C SER A 114 16.04 3.06 8.65
N LYS A 115 16.88 2.92 7.64
CA LYS A 115 17.35 1.61 7.16
C LYS A 115 18.70 1.73 6.45
N PRO A 116 19.43 0.62 6.28
CA PRO A 116 20.54 0.58 5.34
C PRO A 116 20.04 0.78 3.91
N TYR A 117 20.77 1.57 3.15
CA TYR A 117 20.60 1.72 1.71
C TYR A 117 21.99 1.61 1.07
N GLY A 118 22.23 0.48 0.41
CA GLY A 118 23.58 0.08 0.02
C GLY A 118 24.47 -0.06 1.25
N ALA A 119 25.64 0.59 1.22
CA ALA A 119 26.62 0.55 2.31
C ALA A 119 26.37 1.58 3.42
N TYR A 120 25.32 2.42 3.32
CA TYR A 120 25.11 3.56 4.22
C TYR A 120 23.78 3.48 4.94
N ASN A 121 23.78 3.77 6.24
CA ASN A 121 22.55 3.96 7.01
C ASN A 121 22.04 5.38 6.77
N ARG A 122 20.73 5.54 6.64
CA ARG A 122 20.10 6.84 6.45
C ARG A 122 18.69 6.86 7.02
N GLN A 123 18.14 8.07 7.11
CA GLN A 123 16.77 8.36 7.49
C GLN A 123 16.09 9.10 6.34
N GLU A 124 14.84 8.75 6.07
CA GLU A 124 14.14 9.19 4.88
C GLU A 124 12.72 9.62 5.22
N TRP A 125 12.24 10.63 4.51
CA TRP A 125 10.82 10.92 4.37
C TRP A 125 10.33 10.38 3.05
N LEU A 126 9.19 9.69 3.10
CA LEU A 126 8.47 9.25 1.93
C LEU A 126 7.05 9.80 1.97
N HIS A 127 6.55 10.11 0.79
CA HIS A 127 5.15 10.43 0.57
C HIS A 127 4.66 9.68 -0.65
N GLY A 128 3.38 9.36 -0.67
CA GLY A 128 2.76 8.70 -1.81
C GLY A 128 1.32 8.33 -1.54
N TYR A 129 0.78 7.49 -2.43
CA TYR A 129 -0.57 6.99 -2.34
C TYR A 129 -0.62 5.47 -2.46
N TYR A 130 -1.29 4.82 -1.53
CA TYR A 130 -1.79 3.47 -1.80
C TYR A 130 -2.99 3.55 -2.73
N GLN A 131 -3.02 2.67 -3.72
CA GLN A 131 -4.14 2.45 -4.64
C GLN A 131 -4.48 0.97 -4.66
N ASN A 132 -5.43 0.61 -3.80
CA ASN A 132 -5.67 -0.78 -3.47
C ASN A 132 -6.99 -1.24 -4.03
N LYS A 133 -7.06 -2.54 -4.33
CA LYS A 133 -8.31 -3.27 -4.57
C LYS A 133 -8.51 -4.28 -3.46
N TYR A 134 -9.75 -4.47 -3.06
CA TYR A 134 -10.15 -5.41 -2.03
C TYR A 134 -11.20 -6.36 -2.54
N VAL A 135 -11.24 -7.54 -1.95
CA VAL A 135 -12.23 -8.58 -2.21
C VAL A 135 -12.77 -9.12 -0.88
N LYS A 136 -14.07 -9.36 -0.82
CA LYS A 136 -14.73 -9.98 0.33
C LYS A 136 -14.81 -11.49 0.11
N GLU A 137 -14.12 -12.26 0.94
CA GLU A 137 -14.06 -13.71 0.85
C GLU A 137 -14.47 -14.31 2.19
N ASN A 138 -15.47 -15.20 2.19
CA ASN A 138 -16.00 -15.83 3.40
C ASN A 138 -16.38 -14.79 4.48
N GLY A 139 -17.00 -13.69 4.05
CA GLY A 139 -17.45 -12.60 4.92
C GLY A 139 -16.34 -11.67 5.42
N LYS A 140 -15.08 -11.82 4.99
CA LYS A 140 -13.96 -10.97 5.42
C LYS A 140 -13.30 -10.25 4.25
N TRP A 141 -13.04 -8.96 4.41
CA TRP A 141 -12.27 -8.18 3.45
C TRP A 141 -10.79 -8.52 3.48
N ARG A 142 -10.20 -8.60 2.29
CA ARG A 142 -8.78 -8.86 2.05
C ARG A 142 -8.25 -7.98 0.92
N PHE A 143 -6.93 -7.77 0.87
CA PHE A 143 -6.29 -7.17 -0.28
C PHE A 143 -6.34 -8.13 -1.48
N SER A 144 -6.85 -7.64 -2.61
CA SER A 144 -6.67 -8.28 -3.92
C SER A 144 -5.48 -7.68 -4.65
N LYS A 145 -5.36 -6.34 -4.64
CA LYS A 145 -4.21 -5.62 -5.17
C LYS A 145 -3.76 -4.57 -4.16
N LEU A 146 -2.45 -4.49 -3.93
CA LEU A 146 -1.84 -3.37 -3.19
C LEU A 146 -0.82 -2.69 -4.07
N HIS A 147 -0.96 -1.37 -4.25
CA HIS A 147 -0.01 -0.60 -5.06
C HIS A 147 0.39 0.68 -4.35
N TRP A 148 1.62 0.70 -3.86
CA TRP A 148 2.24 1.85 -3.24
C TRP A 148 2.92 2.74 -4.28
N ASN A 149 2.28 3.87 -4.60
CA ASN A 149 2.77 4.85 -5.55
C ASN A 149 3.52 5.96 -4.81
N ASN A 150 4.84 5.89 -4.81
CA ASN A 150 5.70 6.94 -4.26
C ASN A 150 5.52 8.25 -5.07
N THR A 151 5.39 9.34 -4.33
CA THR A 151 5.60 10.72 -4.80
C THR A 151 7.05 11.14 -4.57
N PHE A 152 7.59 10.90 -3.38
CA PHE A 152 9.01 11.12 -3.11
C PHE A 152 9.51 10.13 -2.08
N CYS A 153 10.82 9.91 -2.10
CA CYS A 153 11.60 9.18 -1.12
C CYS A 153 12.96 9.88 -1.03
N SER A 154 13.11 10.71 0.00
CA SER A 154 14.20 11.68 0.12
C SER A 154 14.89 11.53 1.47
N PRO A 155 16.23 11.65 1.54
CA PRO A 155 16.93 11.84 2.80
C PRO A 155 16.38 13.07 3.53
N VAL A 156 16.32 12.98 4.86
CA VAL A 156 15.84 14.08 5.71
C VAL A 156 16.71 15.33 5.52
N GLU A 157 18.02 15.14 5.34
CA GLU A 157 19.02 16.20 5.25
C GLU A 157 18.97 16.96 3.93
N ASP A 158 18.58 16.29 2.84
CA ASP A 158 18.49 16.89 1.51
C ASP A 158 17.11 17.50 1.24
N GLY A 159 16.05 16.83 1.68
CA GLY A 159 14.67 17.20 1.42
C GLY A 159 14.23 17.01 -0.04
N TRP A 160 12.93 16.79 -0.25
CA TRP A 160 12.37 16.44 -1.55
C TRP A 160 12.48 17.55 -2.61
N LEU A 161 12.71 18.80 -2.20
CA LEU A 161 12.96 19.89 -3.14
C LEU A 161 14.30 19.72 -3.88
N LYS A 162 15.32 19.18 -3.20
CA LYS A 162 16.67 19.00 -3.74
C LYS A 162 16.88 17.58 -4.27
N LEU A 163 16.44 16.57 -3.52
CA LEU A 163 16.60 15.16 -3.88
C LEU A 163 15.27 14.40 -3.68
N PRO A 164 14.27 14.58 -4.56
CA PRO A 164 12.95 13.95 -4.43
C PRO A 164 12.97 12.43 -4.48
N LEU A 165 13.94 11.86 -5.19
CA LEU A 165 14.12 10.42 -5.31
C LEU A 165 15.61 10.10 -5.28
N MET A 166 16.02 9.19 -4.40
CA MET A 166 17.43 8.76 -4.28
C MET A 166 17.92 7.88 -5.43
N GLY A 167 17.03 7.52 -6.35
CA GLY A 167 17.30 6.67 -7.48
C GLY A 167 16.31 5.53 -7.57
N TRP A 168 16.45 4.75 -8.64
CA TRP A 168 15.60 3.61 -8.88
C TRP A 168 16.14 2.37 -8.16
N MET A 169 15.25 1.60 -7.54
CA MET A 169 15.52 0.35 -6.83
C MET A 169 14.71 -0.82 -7.41
N PRO A 170 14.81 -1.12 -8.71
CA PRO A 170 14.14 -2.30 -9.25
C PRO A 170 14.70 -3.56 -8.60
N LEU A 171 13.82 -4.50 -8.28
CA LEU A 171 14.22 -5.81 -7.80
C LEU A 171 14.31 -6.75 -9.00
N PRO A 172 15.44 -7.46 -9.20
CA PRO A 172 15.63 -8.29 -10.38
C PRO A 172 14.67 -9.49 -10.44
N ASP A 173 14.13 -9.90 -9.29
CA ASP A 173 13.28 -11.10 -9.15
C ASP A 173 11.77 -10.78 -9.20
N ALA A 174 11.38 -9.58 -9.66
CA ALA A 174 9.97 -9.24 -9.89
C ALA A 174 9.40 -9.97 -11.13
N ASP A 175 8.11 -10.34 -11.10
CA ASP A 175 7.43 -11.02 -12.21
C ASP A 175 7.27 -10.14 -13.46
N ALA A 176 7.29 -8.81 -13.29
CA ALA A 176 7.29 -7.82 -14.36
C ALA A 176 7.79 -6.46 -13.84
N PRO A 177 8.16 -5.52 -14.74
CA PRO A 177 8.45 -4.14 -14.37
C PRO A 177 7.25 -3.47 -13.65
N PRO A 178 7.49 -2.39 -12.87
CA PRO A 178 6.42 -1.62 -12.24
C PRO A 178 5.40 -1.14 -13.28
N THR A 179 4.11 -1.30 -12.99
CA THR A 179 3.04 -0.91 -13.94
C THR A 179 2.85 0.60 -14.03
N ALA A 180 3.10 1.30 -12.93
CA ALA A 180 3.14 2.75 -12.87
C ALA A 180 4.07 3.19 -11.74
N PHE A 181 4.94 4.16 -12.03
CA PHE A 181 5.80 4.82 -11.05
C PHE A 181 6.02 6.26 -11.49
N HIS A 182 5.41 7.19 -10.76
CA HIS A 182 5.34 8.60 -11.11
C HIS A 182 5.80 9.46 -9.93
N PRO A 183 7.11 9.46 -9.61
CA PRO A 183 7.66 10.28 -8.54
C PRO A 183 7.60 11.77 -8.93
N TYR A 184 7.91 12.64 -7.98
CA TYR A 184 8.04 14.07 -8.18
C TYR A 184 9.02 14.39 -9.33
N PRO A 185 8.68 15.35 -10.22
CA PRO A 185 7.50 16.23 -10.18
C PRO A 185 6.23 15.66 -10.86
N ASP A 186 6.28 14.46 -11.44
CA ASP A 186 5.26 13.95 -12.37
C ASP A 186 3.99 13.39 -11.68
N PHE A 187 4.03 13.17 -10.36
CA PHE A 187 2.92 12.58 -9.59
C PHE A 187 1.57 13.31 -9.70
N LEU A 188 1.57 14.62 -9.97
CA LEU A 188 0.38 15.49 -9.89
C LEU A 188 -0.73 15.12 -10.89
N ASN A 189 -0.39 14.53 -12.03
CA ASN A 189 -1.33 14.32 -13.13
C ASN A 189 -1.51 12.86 -13.56
N VAL A 190 -0.82 11.91 -12.91
CA VAL A 190 -0.67 10.56 -13.48
C VAL A 190 -1.27 9.45 -12.63
N VAL A 191 -1.51 9.68 -11.33
CA VAL A 191 -2.09 8.66 -10.44
C VAL A 191 -3.62 8.78 -10.44
N PRO A 192 -4.36 7.93 -11.19
CA PRO A 192 -5.80 8.10 -11.42
C PRO A 192 -6.60 7.99 -10.12
N TYR A 193 -7.72 8.70 -10.00
CA TYR A 193 -8.63 8.51 -8.88
C TYR A 193 -9.45 7.24 -9.11
N PRO A 194 -9.57 6.33 -8.11
CA PRO A 194 -10.37 5.13 -8.26
C PRO A 194 -11.88 5.40 -8.16
N TYR A 195 -12.27 6.65 -7.94
CA TYR A 195 -13.65 7.11 -7.77
C TYR A 195 -13.93 8.30 -8.68
N LYS A 196 -15.22 8.47 -9.00
CA LYS A 196 -15.71 9.62 -9.74
C LYS A 196 -15.78 10.84 -8.83
N HIS A 197 -15.71 12.02 -9.44
CA HIS A 197 -15.98 13.26 -8.77
C HIS A 197 -17.42 13.26 -8.19
N PRO A 198 -17.62 13.45 -6.87
CA PRO A 198 -18.91 13.22 -6.22
C PRO A 198 -20.04 14.15 -6.68
N ILE A 199 -19.69 15.38 -7.11
CA ILE A 199 -20.67 16.36 -7.63
C ILE A 199 -20.86 16.28 -9.16
N THR A 200 -19.80 16.12 -9.94
CA THR A 200 -19.88 16.19 -11.42
C THR A 200 -20.01 14.83 -12.09
N GLY A 201 -19.70 13.74 -11.37
CA GLY A 201 -19.70 12.37 -11.90
C GLY A 201 -18.60 12.05 -12.92
N LYS A 202 -17.67 12.99 -13.16
CA LYS A 202 -16.50 12.80 -14.02
C LYS A 202 -15.46 11.91 -13.38
#